data_AF-A0A2E6ZMZ8-F1
#
_entry.id   AF-A0A2E6ZMZ8-F1
#
_cell.length_a   1.000
_cell.length_b   1.000
_cell.length_c   1.000
_cell.angle_alpha   90.00
_cell.angle_beta   90.00
_cell.angle_gamma   90.00
#
_symmetry.space_group_name_H-M   'P 1'
#
loop_
_entity.id
_entity.type
_entity.pdbx_description
1 polymer ?
#
loop_
_entity_poly.entity_id
_entity_poly.type
_entity_poly.pdbx_seq_one_letter_code
_entity_poly.pdbx_strand_id
1 'polypeptide(L)'
;MYRIRRVYRTKPGEAGNVAKLVYQQAKIYRDTGHRGEFTVSYNGYTLPGEQNVVVLEWFDEKIMSPSREGNKIPKEAMEAGAKYRPFLESQRIEFYETIDPSSMGD
;
A
#
# COMPACT_ATOMS: atom_id res chain seq x y z
N MET A 1 -0.10 14.00 10.85
CA MET A 1 -0.45 13.20 9.65
C MET A 1 0.27 11.86 9.74
N TYR A 2 -0.29 10.79 9.17
CA TYR A 2 0.31 9.46 9.16
C TYR A 2 0.69 9.05 7.74
N ARG A 3 1.91 8.54 7.57
CA ARG A 3 2.34 7.79 6.39
C ARG A 3 2.08 6.31 6.64
N ILE A 4 1.21 5.73 5.84
CA ILE A 4 0.80 4.32 5.98
C ILE A 4 1.39 3.52 4.84
N ARG A 5 2.08 2.43 5.17
CA ARG A 5 2.68 1.51 4.19
C ARG A 5 2.09 0.13 4.31
N ARG A 6 1.69 -0.46 3.19
CA ARG A 6 1.50 -1.92 3.07
C ARG A 6 2.72 -2.49 2.38
N VAL A 7 3.43 -3.35 3.10
CA VAL A 7 4.62 -4.02 2.60
C VAL A 7 4.28 -5.47 2.31
N TYR A 8 4.49 -5.87 1.06
CA TYR A 8 4.19 -7.21 0.57
C TYR A 8 5.50 -7.91 0.24
N ARG A 9 5.77 -9.05 0.87
CA ARG A 9 6.82 -9.97 0.46
C ARG A 9 6.25 -10.92 -0.57
N THR A 10 6.83 -10.91 -1.76
CA THR A 10 6.37 -11.70 -2.90
C THR A 10 7.19 -12.98 -3.03
N LYS A 11 6.65 -13.96 -3.75
CA LYS A 11 7.44 -15.08 -4.27
C LYS A 11 8.60 -14.56 -5.13
N PRO A 12 9.71 -15.31 -5.24
CA PRO A 12 10.84 -14.92 -6.07
C PRO A 12 10.42 -14.58 -7.51
N GLY A 13 10.86 -13.43 -8.02
CA GLY A 13 10.59 -12.98 -9.39
C GLY A 13 9.23 -12.29 -9.61
N GLU A 14 8.33 -12.30 -8.62
CA GLU A 14 6.97 -11.75 -8.79
C GLU A 14 6.83 -10.27 -8.43
N ALA A 15 7.85 -9.63 -7.84
CA ALA A 15 7.74 -8.27 -7.30
C ALA A 15 7.22 -7.24 -8.32
N GLY A 16 7.74 -7.27 -9.55
CA GLY A 16 7.29 -6.37 -10.61
C GLY A 16 5.85 -6.63 -11.08
N ASN A 17 5.41 -7.89 -11.09
CA ASN A 17 4.03 -8.28 -11.43
C ASN A 17 3.07 -7.83 -10.33
N VAL A 18 3.39 -8.16 -9.07
CA VAL A 18 2.60 -7.76 -7.89
C VAL A 18 2.51 -6.24 -7.79
N ALA A 19 3.58 -5.48 -8.07
CA ALA A 19 3.55 -4.03 -8.06
C ALA A 19 2.49 -3.45 -9.01
N LYS A 20 2.37 -4.00 -10.23
CA LYS A 20 1.34 -3.57 -11.21
C LYS A 20 -0.07 -3.88 -10.72
N LEU A 21 -0.28 -5.06 -10.13
CA LEU A 21 -1.58 -5.46 -9.58
C LEU A 21 -1.97 -4.64 -8.34
N VAL A 22 -1.02 -4.36 -7.46
CA VAL A 22 -1.21 -3.49 -6.29
C VAL A 22 -1.53 -2.06 -6.73
N TYR A 23 -0.86 -1.53 -7.75
CA TYR A 23 -1.16 -0.22 -8.33
C TYR A 23 -2.60 -0.16 -8.85
N GLN A 24 -3.06 -1.19 -9.58
CA GLN A 24 -4.44 -1.26 -10.06
C GLN A 24 -5.46 -1.20 -8.91
N GLN A 25 -5.20 -1.92 -7.82
CA GLN A 25 -6.06 -1.87 -6.64
C GLN A 25 -6.04 -0.49 -5.97
N ALA A 26 -4.85 0.07 -5.75
CA ALA A 26 -4.68 1.37 -5.11
C ALA A 26 -5.36 2.49 -5.92
N LYS A 27 -5.28 2.42 -7.26
CA LYS A 27 -6.00 3.31 -8.16
C LYS A 27 -7.52 3.27 -7.94
N ILE A 28 -8.11 2.09 -7.72
CA ILE A 28 -9.55 1.98 -7.42
C ILE A 28 -9.88 2.66 -6.08
N TYR A 29 -9.06 2.45 -5.05
CA TYR A 29 -9.29 3.14 -3.77
C TYR A 29 -9.22 4.66 -3.92
N ARG A 30 -8.29 5.18 -4.72
CA ARG A 30 -8.19 6.62 -5.02
C ARG A 30 -9.40 7.12 -5.80
N ASP A 31 -9.72 6.47 -6.91
CA ASP A 31 -10.78 6.91 -7.83
C ASP A 31 -12.18 6.86 -7.20
N THR A 32 -12.36 6.05 -6.15
CA THR A 32 -13.60 5.97 -5.35
C THR A 32 -13.62 6.89 -4.13
N GLY A 33 -12.54 7.65 -3.90
CA GLY A 33 -12.36 8.50 -2.72
C GLY A 33 -12.19 7.72 -1.42
N HIS A 34 -11.93 6.40 -1.48
CA HIS A 34 -11.70 5.57 -0.29
C HIS A 34 -10.34 5.85 0.34
N ARG A 35 -9.34 6.21 -0.48
CA ARG A 35 -7.99 6.61 -0.08
C ARG A 35 -7.52 7.80 -0.90
N GLY A 36 -6.55 8.55 -0.36
CA GLY A 36 -5.92 9.66 -1.07
C GLY A 36 -4.89 9.21 -2.12
N GLU A 37 -4.06 10.16 -2.53
CA GLU A 37 -2.91 9.90 -3.40
C GLU A 37 -1.97 8.86 -2.80
N PHE A 38 -1.36 8.07 -3.68
CA PHE A 38 -0.56 6.92 -3.30
C PHE A 38 0.66 6.75 -4.21
N THR A 39 1.64 6.01 -3.72
CA THR A 39 2.77 5.51 -4.52
C THR A 39 2.87 3.99 -4.39
N VAL A 40 3.38 3.35 -5.44
CA VAL A 40 3.76 1.93 -5.41
C VAL A 40 5.19 1.81 -5.89
N SER A 41 6.05 1.24 -5.06
CA SER A 41 7.43 0.90 -5.40
C SER A 41 7.69 -0.58 -5.17
N TYR A 42 8.70 -1.12 -5.82
CA TYR A 42 9.11 -2.51 -5.58
C TYR A 42 10.63 -2.65 -5.68
N ASN A 43 11.15 -3.65 -4.98
CA ASN A 43 12.54 -4.05 -5.04
C ASN A 43 12.64 -5.47 -5.60
N GLY A 44 13.13 -5.58 -6.84
CA GLY A 44 13.25 -6.85 -7.55
C GLY A 44 14.54 -7.62 -7.21
N TYR A 45 14.69 -8.81 -7.82
CA TYR A 45 15.80 -9.73 -7.56
C TYR A 45 17.20 -9.18 -7.95
N THR A 46 17.28 -8.21 -8.85
CA THR A 46 18.58 -7.67 -9.34
C THR A 46 19.03 -6.40 -8.64
N LEU A 47 18.30 -5.96 -7.61
CA LEU A 47 18.54 -4.70 -6.91
C LEU A 47 19.06 -4.94 -5.48
N PRO A 48 19.89 -4.05 -4.92
CA PRO A 48 20.36 -4.18 -3.55
C PRO A 48 19.23 -3.97 -2.52
N GLY A 49 19.43 -4.45 -1.30
CA GLY A 49 18.49 -4.30 -0.18
C GLY A 49 17.51 -5.45 -0.03
N GLU A 50 16.37 -5.21 0.63
CA GLU A 50 15.34 -6.25 0.84
C GLU A 50 14.64 -6.54 -0.48
N GLN A 51 14.96 -7.67 -1.11
CA GLN A 51 14.43 -8.07 -2.41
C GLN A 51 13.07 -8.76 -2.30
N ASN A 52 12.37 -8.85 -3.44
CA ASN A 52 11.04 -9.43 -3.57
C ASN A 52 10.01 -8.72 -2.68
N VAL A 53 10.11 -7.39 -2.60
CA VAL A 53 9.24 -6.56 -1.79
C VAL A 53 8.50 -5.55 -2.67
N VAL A 54 7.21 -5.39 -2.41
CA VAL A 54 6.38 -4.30 -2.95
C VAL A 54 5.90 -3.44 -1.79
N VAL A 55 5.94 -2.13 -1.97
CA VAL A 55 5.48 -1.15 -0.98
C VAL A 55 4.39 -0.30 -1.62
N LEU A 56 3.18 -0.37 -1.07
CA LEU A 56 2.12 0.62 -1.32
C LEU A 56 2.15 1.63 -0.17
N GLU A 57 2.22 2.91 -0.49
CA GLU A 57 2.25 4.00 0.49
C GLU A 57 1.19 5.05 0.18
N TRP A 58 0.52 5.56 1.21
CA TRP A 58 -0.34 6.75 1.13
C TRP A 58 -0.30 7.50 2.47
N PHE A 59 -0.77 8.75 2.47
CA PHE A 59 -0.91 9.57 3.67
C PHE A 59 -2.37 9.64 4.12
N ASP A 60 -2.58 9.68 5.42
CA ASP A 60 -3.90 9.79 6.04
C ASP A 60 -3.84 10.68 7.28
N GLU A 61 -4.92 11.41 7.57
CA GLU A 61 -4.99 12.24 8.76
C GLU A 61 -5.26 11.42 10.03
N LYS A 62 -5.97 10.28 9.88
CA LYS A 62 -6.44 9.47 11.00
C LYS A 62 -6.25 7.99 10.73
N ILE A 63 -5.81 7.25 11.74
CA ILE A 63 -5.78 5.79 11.70
C ILE A 63 -7.18 5.28 12.07
N MET A 64 -7.89 4.75 11.09
CA MET A 64 -9.26 4.25 11.26
C MET A 64 -9.31 2.73 11.17
N SER A 65 -10.11 2.09 12.03
CA SER A 65 -10.36 0.65 11.95
C SER A 65 -10.97 0.27 10.59
N PRO A 66 -10.45 -0.75 9.88
CA PRO A 66 -11.09 -1.29 8.69
C PRO A 66 -12.46 -1.91 8.96
N SER A 67 -12.73 -2.35 10.20
CA SER A 67 -13.98 -2.98 10.62
C SER A 67 -15.00 -1.99 11.20
N ARG A 68 -14.70 -0.69 11.17
CA ARG A 68 -15.64 0.34 11.65
C ARG A 68 -16.94 0.32 10.85
N GLU A 69 -18.03 0.66 11.52
CA GLU A 69 -19.32 0.86 10.87
C GLU A 69 -19.22 1.93 9.77
N GLY A 70 -19.92 1.70 8.65
CA GLY A 70 -19.93 2.63 7.51
C GLY A 70 -18.70 2.61 6.61
N ASN A 71 -17.68 1.76 6.87
CA ASN A 71 -16.56 1.61 5.94
C ASN A 71 -16.98 0.86 4.67
N LYS A 72 -17.30 1.61 3.61
CA LYS A 72 -17.68 1.08 2.30
C LYS A 72 -16.44 0.78 1.47
N ILE A 73 -15.94 -0.45 1.55
CA ILE A 73 -14.83 -0.91 0.72
C ILE A 73 -15.35 -1.22 -0.69
N PRO A 74 -14.80 -0.62 -1.77
CA PRO A 74 -15.20 -0.93 -3.13
C PRO A 74 -15.02 -2.42 -3.46
N LYS A 75 -16.04 -3.06 -4.04
CA LYS A 75 -16.00 -4.50 -4.36
C LYS A 75 -14.91 -4.80 -5.39
N GLU A 76 -14.75 -3.93 -6.37
CA GLU A 76 -13.75 -4.00 -7.43
C GLU A 76 -12.34 -3.96 -6.86
N ALA A 77 -12.11 -3.19 -5.78
CA ALA A 77 -10.83 -3.16 -5.09
C ALA A 77 -10.54 -4.47 -4.35
N MET A 78 -11.57 -5.14 -3.81
CA MET A 78 -11.41 -6.45 -3.18
C MET A 78 -11.07 -7.54 -4.20
N GLU A 79 -11.72 -7.51 -5.37
CA GLU A 79 -11.46 -8.40 -6.50
C GLU A 79 -10.07 -8.18 -7.09
N ALA A 80 -9.66 -6.91 -7.28
CA ALA A 80 -8.29 -6.57 -7.68
C ALA A 80 -7.26 -7.09 -6.67
N GLY A 81 -7.55 -6.93 -5.37
CA GLY A 81 -6.74 -7.46 -4.28
C GLY A 81 -6.56 -8.97 -4.29
N ALA A 82 -7.59 -9.71 -4.73
CA ALA A 82 -7.52 -11.17 -4.82
C ALA A 82 -6.53 -11.65 -5.89
N LYS A 83 -6.26 -10.85 -6.93
CA LYS A 83 -5.38 -11.22 -8.05
C LYS A 83 -3.92 -11.39 -7.63
N TYR A 84 -3.43 -10.59 -6.68
CA TYR A 84 -2.02 -10.67 -6.28
C TYR A 84 -1.77 -11.52 -5.03
N ARG A 85 -2.80 -11.80 -4.21
CA ARG A 85 -2.67 -12.60 -2.97
C ARG A 85 -1.95 -13.95 -3.16
N PRO A 86 -2.19 -14.73 -4.25
CA PRO A 86 -1.49 -16.00 -4.47
C PRO A 86 0.02 -15.89 -4.69
N PHE A 87 0.53 -14.69 -4.99
CA PHE A 87 1.95 -14.42 -5.22
C PHE A 87 2.68 -13.90 -3.98
N LEU A 88 1.99 -13.79 -2.84
CA LEU A 88 2.58 -13.30 -1.59
C LEU A 88 3.06 -14.45 -0.70
N GLU A 89 4.21 -14.24 -0.06
CA GLU A 89 4.67 -15.07 1.06
C GLU A 89 4.17 -14.49 2.39
N SER A 90 4.19 -13.16 2.51
CA SER A 90 3.67 -12.46 3.68
C SER A 90 3.33 -11.00 3.35
N GLN A 91 2.62 -10.35 4.25
CA GLN A 91 2.38 -8.91 4.20
C GLN A 91 2.31 -8.32 5.60
N ARG A 92 2.65 -7.05 5.73
CA ARG A 92 2.49 -6.27 6.96
C ARG A 92 2.01 -4.86 6.64
N ILE A 93 1.47 -4.20 7.64
CA ILE A 93 1.13 -2.77 7.59
C ILE A 93 1.99 -2.02 8.59
N GLU A 94 2.46 -0.85 8.18
CA GLU A 94 3.30 0.02 8.98
C GLU A 94 2.64 1.41 9.05
N PHE A 95 2.70 2.04 10.22
CA PHE A 95 2.21 3.39 10.44
C PHE A 95 3.36 4.25 10.95
N TYR A 96 3.60 5.37 10.29
CA TYR A 96 4.61 6.34 10.68
C TYR A 96 3.93 7.68 10.88
N GLU A 97 4.08 8.27 12.06
CA GLU A 97 3.74 9.67 12.24
C GLU A 97 4.76 10.54 11.51
N THR A 98 4.28 11.57 10.83
CA THR A 98 5.12 12.48 10.06
C THR A 98 5.30 13.78 10.83
N ILE A 99 6.54 14.26 10.92
CA ILE A 99 6.81 15.60 11.45
C ILE A 99 6.23 16.64 10.49
N ASP A 100 5.55 17.63 11.05
CA ASP A 100 5.08 18.80 10.31
C ASP A 100 6.25 19.77 10.11
N PRO A 101 6.68 20.09 8.87
CA PRO A 101 7.76 21.04 8.65
C PRO A 101 7.52 22.40 9.31
N SER A 102 6.28 22.87 9.40
CA SER A 102 5.95 24.13 10.07
C SER A 102 6.21 24.09 11.57
N SER A 103 6.24 22.89 12.18
CA SER A 103 6.62 22.71 13.59
C SER A 103 8.13 22.77 13.83
N MET A 104 8.94 22.75 12.76
CA MET A 104 10.40 22.76 12.84
C MET A 104 11.03 24.16 12.71
N GLY A 105 10.24 25.19 12.38
CA GLY A 105 10.65 26.59 12.49
C GLY A 105 11.56 27.12 11.37
N ASP A 106 11.47 26.56 10.16
CA ASP A 106 12.13 27.10 8.96
C ASP A 106 11.37 28.29 8.34
#